data_AF-A0AAV5VAL6-F1
#
_entry.id   AF-A0AAV5VAL6-F1
#
_cell.length_a   1.000
_cell.length_b   1.000
_cell.length_c   1.000
_cell.angle_alpha   90.00
_cell.angle_beta   90.00
_cell.angle_gamma   90.00
#
_symmetry.space_group_name_H-M   'P 1'
#
loop_
_entity.id
_entity.type
_entity.pdbx_description
1 polymer ?
#
loop_
_entity_poly.entity_id
_entity_poly.type
_entity_poly.pdbx_seq_one_letter_code
_entity_poly.pdbx_strand_id
1 'polypeptide(L)'
;PQRAFSLAASIATNQLMEMHIDREDSLLRSYWPSLSPLRDSLSKISLIIESSHPLLGLPQYTIHQIVQVGGLTVDAPFPTVDEDIDHLLDSSDQFAVLINASSIESMHQIFKPTLNALL
;
A
#
# COMPACT_ATOMS: atom_id res chain seq x y z
N PRO A 1 -12.29 -32.24 0.62
CA PRO A 1 -12.22 -31.37 1.82
C PRO A 1 -11.53 -30.02 1.57
N GLN A 2 -10.25 -29.98 1.15
CA GLN A 2 -9.49 -28.72 0.96
C GLN A 2 -10.10 -27.77 -0.09
N ARG A 3 -10.59 -28.29 -1.22
CA ARG A 3 -11.24 -27.48 -2.28
C ARG A 3 -12.57 -26.83 -1.85
N ALA A 4 -13.32 -27.50 -0.97
CA ALA A 4 -14.57 -26.95 -0.43
C ALA A 4 -14.28 -25.81 0.56
N PHE A 5 -13.20 -25.95 1.33
CA PHE A 5 -12.74 -24.92 2.27
C PHE A 5 -12.20 -23.68 1.55
N SER A 6 -11.42 -23.86 0.48
CA SER A 6 -10.93 -22.74 -0.34
C SER A 6 -12.05 -21.98 -1.05
N LEU A 7 -13.10 -22.68 -1.49
CA LEU A 7 -14.27 -22.06 -2.09
C LEU A 7 -15.07 -21.26 -1.07
N ALA A 8 -15.33 -21.83 0.11
CA ALA A 8 -16.02 -21.13 1.19
C ALA A 8 -15.25 -19.89 1.68
N ALA A 9 -13.91 -20.00 1.79
CA ALA A 9 -13.05 -18.86 2.10
C ALA A 9 -13.12 -17.78 1.01
N SER A 10 -13.08 -18.16 -0.27
CA SER A 10 -13.21 -17.21 -1.38
C SER A 10 -14.58 -16.52 -1.41
N ILE A 11 -15.66 -17.25 -1.12
CA ILE A 11 -17.02 -16.68 -1.03
C ILE A 11 -17.11 -15.71 0.14
N ALA A 12 -16.57 -16.06 1.32
CA ALA A 12 -16.56 -15.20 2.49
C ALA A 12 -15.72 -13.93 2.27
N THR A 13 -14.54 -14.06 1.64
CA THR A 13 -13.70 -12.91 1.29
C THR A 13 -14.39 -12.00 0.27
N ASN A 14 -15.06 -12.57 -0.73
CA ASN A 14 -15.87 -11.79 -1.67
C ASN A 14 -17.00 -11.08 -0.94
N GLN A 15 -17.78 -11.76 -0.08
CA GLN A 15 -18.84 -11.12 0.71
C GLN A 15 -18.31 -10.01 1.63
N LEU A 16 -17.12 -10.19 2.21
CA LEU A 16 -16.47 -9.14 3.00
C LEU A 16 -16.08 -7.94 2.13
N MET A 17 -15.50 -8.15 0.96
CA MET A 17 -15.19 -7.06 0.02
C MET A 17 -16.46 -6.34 -0.45
N GLU A 18 -17.53 -7.08 -0.72
CA GLU A 18 -18.84 -6.55 -1.09
C GLU A 18 -19.41 -5.62 -0.02
N MET A 19 -19.32 -5.99 1.27
CA MET A 19 -19.74 -5.13 2.39
C MET A 19 -18.88 -3.88 2.54
N HIS A 20 -17.59 -3.93 2.21
CA HIS A 20 -16.71 -2.76 2.27
C HIS A 20 -17.05 -1.77 1.16
N ILE A 21 -17.39 -2.25 -0.04
CA ILE A 21 -17.73 -1.39 -1.19
C ILE A 21 -18.96 -0.52 -0.90
N ASP A 22 -20.02 -1.08 -0.32
CA ASP A 22 -21.25 -0.30 -0.07
C ASP A 22 -21.06 0.78 1.01
N ARG A 23 -20.23 0.47 2.03
CA ARG A 23 -19.85 1.44 3.07
C ARG A 23 -19.01 2.57 2.48
N GLU A 24 -18.02 2.23 1.66
CA GLU A 24 -17.14 3.19 1.00
C GLU A 24 -17.91 4.06 0.01
N ASP A 25 -18.82 3.49 -0.78
CA ASP A 25 -19.66 4.22 -1.72
C ASP A 25 -20.50 5.27 -0.99
N SER A 26 -21.11 4.89 0.13
CA SER A 26 -21.91 5.79 0.97
C SER A 26 -21.08 6.96 1.50
N LEU A 27 -19.86 6.69 1.98
CA LEU A 27 -18.94 7.71 2.48
C LEU A 27 -18.47 8.65 1.37
N LEU A 28 -18.00 8.11 0.24
CA LEU A 28 -17.50 8.92 -0.87
C LEU A 28 -18.59 9.83 -1.44
N ARG A 29 -19.82 9.32 -1.55
CA ARG A 29 -20.96 10.11 -2.02
C ARG A 29 -21.39 11.22 -1.07
N SER A 30 -21.13 11.08 0.23
CA SER A 30 -21.37 12.17 1.19
C SER A 30 -20.52 13.40 0.91
N TYR A 31 -19.29 13.20 0.40
CA TYR A 31 -18.37 14.29 0.02
C TYR A 31 -18.50 14.68 -1.45
N TRP A 32 -18.79 13.72 -2.33
CA TRP A 32 -18.94 13.91 -3.78
C TRP A 32 -20.24 13.29 -4.30
N PRO A 33 -21.39 13.98 -4.16
CA PRO A 33 -22.69 13.44 -4.54
C PRO A 33 -22.83 13.07 -6.03
N SER A 34 -22.05 13.72 -6.89
CA SER A 34 -22.04 13.48 -8.35
C SER A 34 -21.24 12.24 -8.77
N LEU A 35 -20.59 11.54 -7.83
CA LEU A 35 -19.84 10.33 -8.14
C LEU A 35 -20.78 9.23 -8.67
N SER A 36 -20.33 8.50 -9.69
CA SER A 36 -21.00 7.26 -10.12
C SER A 36 -20.84 6.18 -9.05
N PRO A 37 -21.75 5.18 -8.97
CA PRO A 37 -21.63 4.13 -7.96
C PRO A 37 -20.29 3.43 -8.08
N LEU A 38 -19.64 3.14 -6.95
CA LEU A 38 -18.36 2.43 -6.93
C LEU A 38 -18.46 1.11 -7.69
N ARG A 39 -19.55 0.36 -7.52
CA ARG A 39 -19.79 -0.89 -8.27
C ARG A 39 -19.80 -0.67 -9.79
N ASP A 40 -20.49 0.36 -10.25
CA ASP A 40 -20.56 0.70 -11.67
C ASP A 40 -19.21 1.18 -12.21
N SER A 41 -18.40 1.81 -11.35
CA SER A 41 -17.06 2.29 -11.70
C SER A 41 -16.06 1.13 -11.75
N LEU A 42 -16.08 0.25 -10.74
CA LEU A 42 -15.24 -0.94 -10.65
C LEU A 42 -15.51 -1.93 -11.79
N SER A 43 -16.78 -2.13 -12.16
CA SER A 43 -17.15 -3.01 -13.29
C SER A 43 -16.65 -2.54 -14.65
N LYS A 44 -16.30 -1.25 -14.78
CA LYS A 44 -15.75 -0.66 -16.02
C LYS A 44 -14.22 -0.71 -16.07
N ILE A 45 -13.55 -1.14 -15.00
CA ILE A 45 -12.09 -1.24 -14.98
C ILE A 45 -11.67 -2.40 -15.87
N SER A 46 -10.94 -2.08 -16.94
CA SER A 46 -10.39 -3.08 -17.86
C SER A 46 -9.02 -3.61 -17.44
N LEU A 47 -8.30 -2.85 -16.61
CA LEU A 47 -6.93 -3.14 -16.16
C LEU A 47 -6.67 -2.51 -14.80
N ILE A 48 -6.10 -3.29 -13.89
CA ILE A 48 -5.59 -2.86 -12.59
C ILE A 48 -4.08 -3.09 -12.61
N ILE A 49 -3.32 -2.03 -12.40
CA ILE A 49 -1.87 -2.12 -12.25
C ILE A 49 -1.56 -2.12 -10.76
N GLU A 50 -1.02 -3.22 -10.28
CA GLU A 50 -0.63 -3.37 -8.87
C GLU A 50 0.87 -3.11 -8.72
N SER A 51 1.23 -2.19 -7.83
CA SER A 51 2.62 -1.96 -7.43
C SER A 51 3.09 -3.02 -6.43
N SER A 52 2.92 -4.29 -6.78
CA SER A 52 3.39 -5.45 -6.03
C SER A 52 4.34 -6.25 -6.90
N HIS A 53 5.30 -6.92 -6.28
CA HIS A 53 6.18 -7.85 -6.97
C HIS A 53 5.72 -9.28 -6.65
N PRO A 54 5.45 -10.15 -7.65
CA PRO A 54 4.85 -11.47 -7.44
C PRO A 54 5.66 -12.38 -6.52
N LEU A 55 6.98 -12.18 -6.46
CA LEU A 55 7.89 -12.94 -5.59
C LEU A 55 7.96 -12.44 -4.14
N LEU A 56 7.45 -11.23 -3.85
CA LEU A 56 7.51 -10.62 -2.51
C LEU A 56 6.18 -10.76 -1.75
N GLY A 57 5.09 -11.03 -2.46
CA GLY A 57 3.77 -11.23 -1.89
C GLY A 57 3.47 -12.69 -1.57
N LEU A 58 2.46 -12.91 -0.70
CA LEU A 58 1.83 -14.22 -0.61
C LEU A 58 1.14 -14.56 -1.94
N PRO A 59 1.06 -15.84 -2.34
CA PRO A 59 0.29 -16.24 -3.52
C PRO A 59 -1.18 -15.86 -3.34
N GLN A 60 -1.73 -15.10 -4.28
CA GLN A 60 -3.12 -14.67 -4.26
C GLN A 60 -3.82 -15.13 -5.54
N TYR A 61 -5.11 -15.45 -5.44
CA TYR A 61 -5.93 -15.63 -6.63
C TYR A 61 -6.13 -14.25 -7.27
N THR A 62 -5.46 -14.00 -8.39
CA THR A 62 -5.65 -12.78 -9.17
C THR A 62 -6.64 -13.04 -10.31
N ILE A 63 -7.43 -12.02 -10.64
CA ILE A 63 -8.27 -12.01 -11.84
C ILE A 63 -7.44 -11.51 -13.02
N HIS A 64 -7.80 -11.91 -14.25
CA HIS A 64 -7.07 -11.57 -15.49
C HIS A 64 -6.87 -10.07 -15.73
N GLN A 65 -7.66 -9.22 -15.06
CA GLN A 65 -7.58 -7.77 -15.16
C GLN A 65 -6.46 -7.16 -14.29
N ILE A 66 -5.81 -7.94 -13.41
CA ILE A 66 -4.74 -7.45 -12.52
C ILE A 66 -3.38 -7.80 -13.11
N VAL A 67 -2.53 -6.79 -13.32
CA VAL A 67 -1.13 -6.94 -13.74
C VAL A 67 -0.23 -6.36 -12.65
N GLN A 68 0.63 -7.22 -12.11
CA GLN A 68 1.64 -6.82 -11.13
C GLN A 68 2.88 -6.31 -11.84
N VAL A 69 3.22 -5.04 -11.63
CA VAL A 69 4.36 -4.41 -12.31
C VAL A 69 5.53 -4.21 -11.34
N GLY A 70 5.26 -4.09 -10.03
CA GLY A 70 6.28 -3.87 -9.01
C GLY A 70 7.09 -2.58 -9.24
N GLY A 71 7.70 -2.05 -8.17
CA GLY A 71 8.69 -0.97 -8.31
C GLY A 71 8.21 0.27 -9.09
N LEU A 72 6.92 0.59 -9.06
CA LEU A 72 6.42 1.83 -9.66
C LEU A 72 7.05 3.00 -8.89
N THR A 73 7.98 3.66 -9.56
CA THR A 73 8.69 4.82 -9.04
C THR A 73 8.32 6.01 -9.89
N VAL A 74 8.17 7.17 -9.24
CA VAL A 74 7.98 8.42 -9.95
C VAL A 74 9.35 8.88 -10.42
N ASP A 75 9.52 9.03 -11.73
CA ASP A 75 10.68 9.71 -12.31
C ASP A 75 10.48 11.22 -12.10
N ALA A 76 10.69 11.66 -10.87
CA ALA A 76 10.69 13.06 -10.50
C ALA A 76 12.14 13.53 -10.38
N PRO A 77 12.47 14.75 -10.85
CA PRO A 77 13.76 15.35 -10.52
C PRO A 77 13.84 15.45 -8.99
N PHE A 78 14.72 14.64 -8.41
CA PHE A 78 14.98 14.72 -6.98
C PHE A 78 15.63 16.09 -6.72
N PRO A 79 15.10 16.90 -5.78
CA PRO A 79 15.84 18.06 -5.33
C PRO A 79 17.22 17.59 -4.82
N THR A 80 18.24 18.44 -5.00
CA THR A 80 19.54 18.22 -4.37
C THR A 80 19.32 17.88 -2.91
N VAL A 81 19.90 16.75 -2.50
CA VAL A 81 19.88 16.30 -1.11
C VAL A 81 20.52 17.39 -0.26
N ASP A 82 20.01 17.56 0.95
CA ASP A 82 20.56 18.53 1.90
C ASP A 82 22.04 18.23 2.14
N GLU A 83 22.90 19.26 2.16
CA GLU A 83 24.35 19.13 2.29
C GLU A 83 24.73 18.32 3.55
N ASP A 84 23.93 18.43 4.61
CA ASP A 84 24.13 17.67 5.85
C ASP A 84 23.90 16.16 5.67
N ILE A 85 22.93 15.77 4.84
CA ILE A 85 22.66 14.35 4.55
C ILE A 85 23.74 13.80 3.63
N ASP A 86 24.15 14.55 2.60
CA ASP A 86 25.24 14.16 1.71
C ASP A 86 26.53 13.95 2.50
N HIS A 87 26.89 14.89 3.37
CA HIS A 87 28.07 14.74 4.24
C HIS A 87 27.95 13.53 5.19
N LEU A 88 26.76 13.27 5.75
CA LEU A 88 26.54 12.13 6.63
C LEU A 88 26.70 10.80 5.89
N LEU A 89 26.22 10.71 4.66
CA LEU A 89 26.40 9.52 3.81
C LEU A 89 27.86 9.36 3.41
N ASP A 90 28.52 10.43 2.98
CA ASP A 90 29.91 10.43 2.51
C ASP A 90 30.93 10.16 3.63
N SER A 91 30.63 10.57 4.86
CA SER A 91 31.50 10.35 6.03
C SER A 91 31.28 8.99 6.72
N SER A 92 30.35 8.17 6.24
CA SER A 92 30.10 6.85 6.81
C SER A 92 31.10 5.80 6.30
N ASP A 93 31.97 5.31 7.18
CA ASP A 93 33.08 4.41 6.81
C ASP A 93 32.64 3.00 6.35
N GLN A 94 31.41 2.57 6.66
CA GLN A 94 30.94 1.20 6.39
C GLN A 94 29.50 1.09 5.90
N PHE A 95 28.54 1.69 6.62
CA PHE A 95 27.14 1.66 6.23
C PHE A 95 26.36 2.80 6.90
N ALA A 96 25.32 3.28 6.22
CA ALA A 96 24.30 4.16 6.77
C ALA A 96 22.98 3.38 6.90
N VAL A 97 22.24 3.60 7.99
CA VAL A 97 20.92 2.99 8.22
C VAL A 97 19.83 4.04 8.08
N LEU A 98 18.99 3.91 7.07
CA LEU A 98 17.79 4.73 6.93
C LEU A 98 16.68 4.16 7.80
N ILE A 99 16.30 4.89 8.85
CA ILE A 99 15.10 4.59 9.64
C ILE A 99 14.01 5.55 9.21
N ASN A 100 13.08 5.04 8.39
CA ASN A 100 11.88 5.76 8.01
C ASN A 100 10.67 5.06 8.61
N ALA A 101 10.00 5.73 9.54
CA ALA A 101 8.64 5.38 9.87
C ALA A 101 7.77 6.35 9.07
N SER A 102 7.00 5.82 8.13
CA SER A 102 6.18 6.61 7.24
C SER A 102 4.94 7.18 7.95
N SER A 103 4.33 8.17 7.30
CA SER A 103 2.91 8.59 7.36
C SER A 103 1.86 7.76 8.12
N ILE A 104 1.94 7.56 9.44
CA ILE A 104 0.76 7.34 10.29
C ILE A 104 0.97 8.16 11.55
N GLU A 105 -0.01 9.00 11.86
CA GLU A 105 -0.09 10.10 12.85
C GLU A 105 0.39 9.80 14.29
N SER A 106 0.95 8.62 14.58
CA SER A 106 1.29 8.10 15.92
C SER A 106 2.79 7.92 16.21
N MET A 107 3.69 8.45 15.38
CA MET A 107 5.15 8.24 15.53
C MET A 107 5.76 8.80 16.82
N HIS A 108 5.12 9.80 17.42
CA HIS A 108 5.60 10.46 18.62
C HIS A 108 5.65 9.55 19.87
N GLN A 109 4.84 8.48 19.92
CA GLN A 109 4.78 7.57 21.07
C GLN A 109 5.76 6.39 20.95
N ILE A 110 6.11 5.97 19.73
CA ILE A 110 6.93 4.78 19.48
C ILE A 110 8.43 5.10 19.53
N PHE A 111 8.85 6.29 19.08
CA PHE A 111 10.29 6.57 18.92
C PHE A 111 11.02 7.06 20.17
N LYS A 112 10.32 7.63 21.15
CA LYS A 112 10.97 8.15 22.39
C LYS A 112 11.73 7.07 23.20
N PRO A 113 11.19 5.85 23.41
CA PRO A 113 11.92 4.82 24.15
C PRO A 113 13.10 4.24 23.37
N THR A 114 12.96 4.08 22.04
CA THR A 114 13.96 3.42 21.19
C THR A 114 15.19 4.29 20.94
N LEU A 115 15.02 5.63 20.84
CA LEU A 115 16.14 6.54 20.68
C LEU A 115 17.06 6.56 21.93
N ASN A 116 16.48 6.43 23.13
CA ASN A 116 17.23 6.36 24.39
C ASN A 116 17.97 5.02 24.60
N ALA A 117 17.70 4.01 23.77
CA ALA A 117 18.39 2.72 23.83
C ALA A 117 19.54 2.62 22.82
N LEU A 118 19.62 3.55 21.87
CA LEU A 118 20.63 3.60 20.80
C LEU A 118 21.69 4.69 21.02
N LEU A 119 21.47 5.59 21.98
CA LEU A 119 22.40 6.61 22.48
C LEU A 119 22.86 6.25 23.90
#